data_AF-A0AAW0V3P2-F1
#
_entry.id   AF-A0AAW0V3P2-F1
#
_cell.length_a   1.000
_cell.length_b   1.000
_cell.length_c   1.000
_cell.angle_alpha   90.00
_cell.angle_beta   90.00
_cell.angle_gamma   90.00
#
_symmetry.space_group_name_H-M   'P 1'
#
loop_
_entity.id
_entity.type
_entity.pdbx_description
1 polymer ?
#
loop_
_entity_poly.entity_id
_entity_poly.type
_entity_poly.pdbx_seq_one_letter_code
_entity_poly.pdbx_strand_id
1 'polypeptide(L)'
;MTPAKNNNTSKAMEQQPPNKAFKRIMDSPSRHEECPAMKKKRRHSAVPPALPTIMTVADPKRKGPATALTVYEYCPCLLKRRKIPSPSPHEEFTVVTKKHSHSNADQETRQREGVSAAAAQAWRSSPQDKRRQRDRQPGDQLLASGSNGSCHLAVDPNTRQPLVIKTFPRHGLDGLATEAINMHELQLPGVCVPTRHFITRFAGITVPQYFVLTKPSFADAISVFLQIARTLQQMLEKGFAHNDIKGDSVCIQVDNNAPKVTITELGLARRVGTTRIYQHTSDTDMFPWLAPELLLHTHPCGEASDVYSLAQFLQEELRPPENTLGQSPSLAVLNSWIGRAQRLNPSKRPHPSALIDLLQLLHEQAMRTPRSEAPHSD
;
A
#
# COMPACT_ATOMS: atom_id res chain seq x y z
N MET A 1 26.68 -69.67 40.45
CA MET A 1 26.90 -70.77 39.48
C MET A 1 26.58 -70.23 38.08
N THR A 2 27.36 -70.63 37.07
CA THR A 2 27.20 -70.37 35.62
C THR A 2 26.35 -71.47 34.94
N PRO A 3 26.00 -71.47 33.62
CA PRO A 3 26.29 -70.57 32.47
C PRO A 3 25.15 -69.56 32.19
N ALA A 4 24.78 -69.02 31.01
CA ALA A 4 25.07 -69.16 29.55
C ALA A 4 24.88 -67.78 28.83
N LYS A 5 25.36 -67.43 27.62
CA LYS A 5 25.31 -67.98 26.23
C LYS A 5 23.89 -68.00 25.62
N ASN A 6 23.57 -67.60 24.38
CA ASN A 6 24.19 -66.91 23.21
C ASN A 6 23.01 -66.34 22.36
N ASN A 7 23.04 -65.49 21.32
CA ASN A 7 24.02 -64.70 20.51
C ASN A 7 23.26 -63.39 20.04
N ASN A 8 23.69 -62.42 19.20
CA ASN A 8 24.47 -62.32 17.94
C ASN A 8 23.79 -63.00 16.72
N THR A 9 23.90 -62.59 15.43
CA THR A 9 24.59 -61.55 14.61
C THR A 9 23.79 -61.49 13.27
N SER A 10 23.80 -60.58 12.28
CA SER A 10 24.45 -59.29 11.93
C SER A 10 23.93 -58.89 10.52
N LYS A 11 24.35 -57.72 10.00
CA LYS A 11 24.04 -57.18 8.65
C LYS A 11 24.64 -58.00 7.49
N ALA A 12 24.09 -57.79 6.28
CA ALA A 12 24.80 -57.91 4.99
C ALA A 12 24.46 -56.72 4.07
N MET A 13 25.36 -56.39 3.13
CA MET A 13 25.20 -55.39 2.07
C MET A 13 25.51 -56.04 0.72
N GLU A 14 24.66 -55.88 -0.29
CA GLU A 14 25.01 -56.17 -1.70
C GLU A 14 24.16 -55.26 -2.63
N GLN A 15 24.74 -54.19 -3.19
CA GLN A 15 25.24 -54.02 -4.56
C GLN A 15 24.20 -54.00 -5.70
N GLN A 16 24.36 -53.05 -6.63
CA GLN A 16 23.57 -52.90 -7.85
C GLN A 16 24.26 -53.56 -9.07
N PRO A 17 23.49 -54.11 -10.02
CA PRO A 17 23.87 -54.22 -11.43
C PRO A 17 23.08 -53.23 -12.33
N PRO A 18 23.53 -52.96 -13.59
CA PRO A 18 23.19 -51.71 -14.28
C PRO A 18 22.21 -51.81 -15.48
N ASN A 19 21.75 -50.63 -15.90
CA ASN A 19 21.27 -50.21 -17.24
C ASN A 19 20.92 -51.30 -18.29
N LYS A 20 19.65 -51.27 -18.75
CA LYS A 20 19.32 -51.48 -20.18
C LYS A 20 18.35 -50.40 -20.67
N ALA A 21 18.59 -49.91 -21.88
CA ALA A 21 17.81 -48.85 -22.50
C ALA A 21 16.63 -49.40 -23.30
N PHE A 22 15.55 -48.62 -23.41
CA PHE A 22 14.51 -48.80 -24.44
C PHE A 22 14.49 -47.61 -25.39
N LYS A 23 14.48 -47.90 -26.69
CA LYS A 23 14.40 -46.92 -27.79
C LYS A 23 13.14 -47.23 -28.61
N ARG A 24 12.35 -46.19 -28.88
CA ARG A 24 11.38 -46.01 -29.98
C ARG A 24 10.85 -47.27 -30.69
N ILE A 25 9.52 -47.41 -30.73
CA ILE A 25 8.80 -47.45 -32.02
C ILE A 25 7.68 -46.39 -31.95
N MET A 26 7.33 -45.80 -33.08
CA MET A 26 6.23 -44.86 -33.23
C MET A 26 4.89 -45.60 -33.31
N ASP A 27 3.78 -44.92 -33.09
CA ASP A 27 2.87 -44.61 -34.21
C ASP A 27 1.76 -43.65 -33.79
N SER A 28 1.15 -43.02 -34.79
CA SER A 28 -0.03 -42.17 -34.65
C SER A 28 -1.05 -42.62 -35.67
N PRO A 29 -2.34 -42.40 -35.40
CA PRO A 29 -3.15 -41.86 -36.48
C PRO A 29 -3.96 -40.63 -36.05
N SER A 30 -3.73 -39.56 -36.82
CA SER A 30 -4.76 -38.67 -37.36
C SER A 30 -6.22 -38.96 -36.98
N ARG A 31 -6.88 -37.94 -36.42
CA ARG A 31 -8.14 -37.43 -36.98
C ARG A 31 -8.16 -35.91 -36.86
N HIS A 32 -8.19 -35.23 -38.00
CA HIS A 32 -8.67 -33.86 -38.08
C HIS A 32 -10.20 -33.88 -38.03
N GLU A 33 -10.80 -33.05 -37.19
CA GLU A 33 -12.16 -32.59 -37.42
C GLU A 33 -12.09 -31.15 -37.95
N GLU A 34 -12.66 -30.95 -39.14
CA GLU A 34 -12.71 -29.64 -39.78
C GLU A 34 -13.91 -28.83 -39.23
N CYS A 35 -13.70 -27.54 -38.97
CA CYS A 35 -14.80 -26.60 -38.82
C CYS A 35 -14.52 -25.31 -39.61
N PRO A 36 -15.55 -24.71 -40.25
CA PRO A 36 -15.34 -24.09 -41.55
C PRO A 36 -14.94 -22.62 -41.52
N ALA A 37 -14.22 -22.20 -42.57
CA ALA A 37 -13.72 -20.84 -42.72
C ALA A 37 -14.84 -19.79 -42.86
N MET A 38 -15.00 -18.92 -41.85
CA MET A 38 -15.80 -17.71 -42.01
C MET A 38 -15.13 -16.72 -42.96
N LYS A 39 -15.88 -16.31 -44.00
CA LYS A 39 -15.36 -15.53 -45.13
C LYS A 39 -15.02 -14.09 -44.71
N LYS A 40 -13.77 -13.66 -44.92
CA LYS A 40 -13.32 -12.27 -44.77
C LYS A 40 -14.05 -11.36 -45.79
N LYS A 41 -15.23 -10.83 -45.44
CA LYS A 41 -15.83 -9.71 -46.16
C LYS A 41 -15.07 -8.42 -45.81
N ARG A 42 -14.19 -7.99 -46.73
CA ARG A 42 -13.75 -6.58 -46.79
C ARG A 42 -15.01 -5.70 -46.84
N ARG A 43 -15.19 -4.82 -45.86
CA ARG A 43 -16.03 -3.63 -46.01
C ARG A 43 -15.11 -2.44 -46.23
N HIS A 44 -15.51 -1.53 -47.11
CA HIS A 44 -14.72 -0.37 -47.50
C HIS A 44 -14.66 0.64 -46.36
N SER A 45 -13.56 1.41 -46.30
CA SER A 45 -13.42 2.54 -45.38
C SER A 45 -14.49 3.59 -45.70
N ALA A 46 -15.47 3.74 -44.81
CA ALA A 46 -16.31 4.94 -44.78
C ALA A 46 -15.62 5.98 -43.88
N VAL A 47 -15.41 7.18 -44.40
CA VAL A 47 -14.89 8.31 -43.62
C VAL A 47 -15.97 8.73 -42.60
N PRO A 48 -15.66 8.85 -41.29
CA PRO A 48 -16.62 9.37 -40.34
C PRO A 48 -16.89 10.86 -40.64
N PRO A 49 -18.15 11.31 -40.65
CA PRO A 49 -18.46 12.74 -40.81
C PRO A 49 -17.92 13.54 -39.62
N ALA A 50 -17.51 14.78 -39.87
CA ALA A 50 -17.02 15.67 -38.82
C ALA A 50 -18.11 15.94 -37.76
N LEU A 51 -17.74 15.86 -36.49
CA LEU A 51 -18.60 16.30 -35.38
C LEU A 51 -18.82 17.82 -35.48
N PRO A 52 -20.07 18.31 -35.35
CA PRO A 52 -20.34 19.74 -35.38
C PRO A 52 -19.75 20.43 -34.15
N THR A 53 -19.07 21.56 -34.36
CA THR A 53 -18.55 22.41 -33.28
C THR A 53 -19.71 23.04 -32.52
N ILE A 54 -20.06 22.48 -31.35
CA ILE A 54 -21.04 23.09 -30.44
C ILE A 54 -20.39 24.31 -29.77
N MET A 55 -20.65 25.50 -30.31
CA MET A 55 -20.41 26.75 -29.61
C MET A 55 -21.45 26.90 -28.50
N THR A 56 -21.06 26.69 -27.25
CA THR A 56 -21.88 27.02 -26.08
C THR A 56 -21.92 28.53 -25.86
N VAL A 57 -22.88 29.19 -26.51
CA VAL A 57 -23.28 30.56 -26.15
C VAL A 57 -23.86 30.53 -24.73
N ALA A 58 -23.27 31.29 -23.82
CA ALA A 58 -23.72 31.34 -22.43
C ALA A 58 -25.00 32.19 -22.29
N ASP A 59 -26.08 31.60 -21.78
CA ASP A 59 -27.30 32.30 -21.38
C ASP A 59 -27.11 32.94 -19.99
N PRO A 60 -27.10 34.29 -19.86
CA PRO A 60 -26.77 34.97 -18.60
C PRO A 60 -27.96 35.09 -17.62
N LYS A 61 -28.95 34.18 -17.66
CA LYS A 61 -30.24 34.35 -16.94
C LYS A 61 -30.76 33.17 -16.11
N ARG A 62 -29.90 32.36 -15.49
CA ARG A 62 -30.31 31.46 -14.38
C ARG A 62 -29.56 31.73 -13.07
N LYS A 63 -30.25 32.38 -12.12
CA LYS A 63 -29.85 32.43 -10.71
C LYS A 63 -30.38 31.19 -9.98
N GLY A 64 -29.47 30.28 -9.63
CA GLY A 64 -29.70 29.19 -8.67
C GLY A 64 -28.45 29.07 -7.78
N PRO A 65 -28.57 28.58 -6.53
CA PRO A 65 -27.45 28.58 -5.59
C PRO A 65 -26.43 27.49 -5.95
N ALA A 66 -25.42 27.86 -6.74
CA ALA A 66 -24.19 27.07 -6.82
C ALA A 66 -23.50 27.13 -5.45
N THR A 67 -23.33 25.97 -4.80
CA THR A 67 -22.47 25.83 -3.63
C THR A 67 -21.02 25.99 -4.05
N ALA A 68 -20.57 27.24 -4.12
CA ALA A 68 -19.21 27.60 -4.45
C ALA A 68 -18.26 26.97 -3.43
N LEU A 69 -17.41 26.04 -3.89
CA LEU A 69 -16.24 25.61 -3.13
C LEU A 69 -15.34 26.81 -2.91
N THR A 70 -15.31 27.34 -1.69
CA THR A 70 -14.36 28.35 -1.26
C THR A 70 -12.96 27.74 -1.30
N VAL A 71 -12.25 27.96 -2.40
CA VAL A 71 -10.79 27.90 -2.42
C VAL A 71 -10.32 28.82 -1.30
N TYR A 72 -9.53 28.30 -0.35
CA TYR A 72 -9.05 29.08 0.78
C TYR A 72 -8.05 30.14 0.28
N GLU A 73 -8.53 31.36 0.01
CA GLU A 73 -7.69 32.51 -0.39
C GLU A 73 -6.63 32.85 0.69
N TYR A 74 -6.88 32.46 1.93
CA TYR A 74 -5.93 32.53 3.03
C TYR A 74 -4.87 31.44 2.94
N CYS A 75 -3.80 31.67 2.15
CA CYS A 75 -2.49 31.17 2.53
C CYS A 75 -1.76 32.19 3.42
N PRO A 76 -1.51 31.89 4.71
CA PRO A 76 -0.67 32.73 5.57
C PRO A 76 0.76 32.93 5.03
N CYS A 77 1.19 32.07 4.11
CA CYS A 77 2.47 32.15 3.41
C CYS A 77 2.62 33.38 2.50
N LEU A 78 1.53 33.84 1.87
CA LEU A 78 1.57 34.99 0.96
C LEU A 78 1.59 36.30 1.74
N LEU A 79 0.79 36.38 2.82
CA LEU A 79 0.69 37.55 3.69
C LEU A 79 2.00 37.91 4.42
N LYS A 80 2.94 36.96 4.56
CA LYS A 80 4.25 37.20 5.19
C LYS A 80 5.37 37.65 4.24
N ARG A 81 5.14 37.75 2.93
CA ARG A 81 6.16 38.25 1.97
C ARG A 81 6.29 39.79 2.01
N ARG A 82 6.93 40.32 3.07
CA ARG A 82 7.55 41.65 3.01
C ARG A 82 8.65 41.66 1.94
N LYS A 83 8.89 42.82 1.32
CA LYS A 83 9.86 43.00 0.23
C LYS A 83 11.26 42.53 0.64
N ILE A 84 11.77 41.51 -0.06
CA ILE A 84 13.19 41.14 -0.04
C ILE A 84 13.82 41.82 -1.28
N PRO A 85 14.93 42.57 -1.15
CA PRO A 85 15.64 43.12 -2.31
C PRO A 85 16.15 42.01 -3.23
N SER A 86 16.14 42.25 -4.54
CA SER A 86 16.77 41.36 -5.52
C SER A 86 18.30 41.34 -5.33
N PRO A 87 18.94 40.17 -5.21
CA PRO A 87 20.40 40.09 -5.26
C PRO A 87 20.91 40.48 -6.66
N SER A 88 22.07 41.11 -6.72
CA SER A 88 22.79 41.42 -7.96
C SER A 88 23.36 40.14 -8.62
N PRO A 89 23.59 40.15 -9.94
CA PRO A 89 24.30 39.06 -10.62
C PRO A 89 25.81 39.04 -10.29
N HIS A 90 26.48 37.98 -10.76
CA HIS A 90 27.90 37.62 -10.61
C HIS A 90 28.32 36.95 -9.29
N GLU A 91 28.37 35.62 -9.34
CA GLU A 91 29.51 34.85 -8.82
C GLU A 91 29.64 33.56 -9.67
N GLU A 92 30.78 33.37 -10.34
CA GLU A 92 31.02 32.21 -11.20
C GLU A 92 31.60 31.04 -10.40
N PHE A 93 31.00 29.85 -10.50
CA PHE A 93 31.51 28.64 -9.87
C PHE A 93 32.27 27.76 -10.87
N THR A 94 33.60 27.76 -10.77
CA THR A 94 34.50 27.00 -11.62
C THR A 94 34.40 25.49 -11.36
N VAL A 95 33.99 24.71 -12.36
CA VAL A 95 33.87 23.24 -12.24
C VAL A 95 35.24 22.58 -12.42
N VAL A 96 35.87 22.16 -11.31
CA VAL A 96 37.13 21.41 -11.34
C VAL A 96 36.86 19.91 -11.57
N THR A 97 36.99 19.46 -12.82
CA THR A 97 36.89 18.04 -13.16
C THR A 97 38.17 17.28 -12.80
N LYS A 98 38.12 16.36 -11.82
CA LYS A 98 39.17 15.34 -11.62
C LYS A 98 38.75 14.01 -12.23
N LYS A 99 39.44 13.59 -13.30
CA LYS A 99 39.45 12.19 -13.76
C LYS A 99 40.32 11.35 -12.82
N HIS A 100 39.83 10.20 -12.39
CA HIS A 100 40.64 9.06 -11.97
C HIS A 100 40.06 7.78 -12.60
N SER A 101 40.89 6.76 -12.78
CA SER A 101 40.62 5.62 -13.66
C SER A 101 41.30 4.36 -13.14
N HIS A 102 40.66 3.21 -13.34
CA HIS A 102 41.13 1.87 -12.97
C HIS A 102 41.22 1.60 -11.44
N SER A 103 41.20 0.36 -10.95
CA SER A 103 40.51 -0.86 -11.40
C SER A 103 40.61 -1.93 -10.30
N ASN A 104 39.61 -2.81 -10.21
CA ASN A 104 39.67 -4.25 -9.91
C ASN A 104 38.46 -4.73 -9.09
N ALA A 105 38.22 -6.04 -9.16
CA ALA A 105 37.21 -6.76 -8.39
C ALA A 105 37.82 -7.35 -7.09
N ASP A 106 37.07 -8.27 -6.48
CA ASP A 106 37.52 -9.24 -5.48
C ASP A 106 37.98 -8.71 -4.12
N GLN A 107 37.00 -8.43 -3.25
CA GLN A 107 36.97 -9.09 -1.93
C GLN A 107 35.56 -9.07 -1.32
N GLU A 108 34.98 -10.26 -1.16
CA GLU A 108 33.70 -10.48 -0.49
C GLU A 108 33.91 -11.20 0.86
N THR A 109 32.85 -11.21 1.68
CA THR A 109 32.72 -11.87 3.01
C THR A 109 33.40 -11.20 4.21
N ARG A 110 32.81 -11.47 5.40
CA ARG A 110 33.24 -11.05 6.76
C ARG A 110 33.08 -9.57 7.16
N GLN A 111 31.91 -8.98 6.90
CA GLN A 111 31.43 -7.83 7.70
C GLN A 111 29.89 -7.70 7.83
N ARG A 112 29.19 -8.84 7.98
CA ARG A 112 27.73 -8.88 8.23
C ARG A 112 27.41 -9.37 9.64
N GLU A 113 27.40 -8.44 10.60
CA GLU A 113 26.73 -8.62 11.92
C GLU A 113 26.58 -7.29 12.68
N GLY A 114 27.55 -6.37 12.57
CA GLY A 114 27.55 -5.10 13.33
C GLY A 114 26.68 -3.95 12.80
N VAL A 115 26.10 -4.04 11.60
CA VAL A 115 25.51 -2.88 10.89
C VAL A 115 24.09 -2.52 11.35
N SER A 116 23.30 -3.50 11.82
CA SER A 116 21.87 -3.33 12.12
C SER A 116 21.60 -2.28 13.21
N ALA A 117 22.36 -2.30 14.32
CA ALA A 117 22.15 -1.39 15.44
C ALA A 117 22.55 0.07 15.14
N ALA A 118 23.59 0.27 14.32
CA ALA A 118 24.12 1.60 14.01
C ALA A 118 23.16 2.44 13.15
N ALA A 119 22.48 1.80 12.19
CA ALA A 119 21.51 2.47 11.32
C ALA A 119 20.32 3.06 12.10
N ALA A 120 19.87 2.38 13.17
CA ALA A 120 18.77 2.83 14.01
C ALA A 120 19.13 4.03 14.91
N GLN A 121 20.38 4.15 15.37
CA GLN A 121 20.79 5.23 16.28
C GLN A 121 21.17 6.55 15.59
N ALA A 122 21.44 6.54 14.29
CA ALA A 122 21.88 7.73 13.53
C ALA A 122 20.79 8.81 13.33
N TRP A 123 19.51 8.50 13.54
CA TRP A 123 18.36 9.37 13.23
C TRP A 123 18.13 10.54 14.23
N ARG A 124 19.14 10.93 15.02
CA ARG A 124 19.02 11.98 16.04
C ARG A 124 19.09 13.41 15.45
N SER A 125 17.98 13.87 14.88
CA SER A 125 17.60 15.29 14.65
C SER A 125 18.67 16.21 14.04
N SER A 126 18.52 16.55 12.76
CA SER A 126 19.42 17.48 12.07
C SER A 126 19.43 18.87 12.72
N PRO A 127 20.55 19.61 12.71
CA PRO A 127 20.57 21.02 13.12
C PRO A 127 19.54 21.90 12.40
N GLN A 128 19.07 21.50 11.21
CA GLN A 128 18.00 22.21 10.49
C GLN A 128 16.62 22.06 11.16
N ASP A 129 16.32 20.91 11.79
CA ASP A 129 15.05 20.66 12.47
C ASP A 129 14.90 21.54 13.71
N LYS A 130 16.01 21.74 14.44
CA LYS A 130 16.08 22.60 15.62
C LYS A 130 15.78 24.08 15.32
N ARG A 131 16.01 24.55 14.08
CA ARG A 131 15.53 25.88 13.65
C ARG A 131 14.03 25.90 13.36
N ARG A 132 13.48 24.85 12.73
CA ARG A 132 12.04 24.77 12.39
C ARG A 132 11.12 24.65 13.61
N GLN A 133 11.61 24.11 14.72
CA GLN A 133 10.84 24.01 15.97
C GLN A 133 10.42 25.38 16.55
N ARG A 134 11.10 26.49 16.20
CA ARG A 134 10.81 27.83 16.74
C ARG A 134 9.60 28.54 16.12
N ASP A 135 9.10 28.08 14.96
CA ASP A 135 7.94 28.67 14.27
C ASP A 135 6.63 27.87 14.48
N ARG A 136 6.63 26.80 15.29
CA ARG A 136 5.45 25.99 15.57
C ARG A 136 4.38 26.78 16.33
N GLN A 137 3.11 26.56 16.00
CA GLN A 137 1.99 27.04 16.79
C GLN A 137 1.89 26.23 18.10
N PRO A 138 1.47 26.85 19.22
CA PRO A 138 1.09 26.11 20.42
C PRO A 138 -0.07 25.15 20.14
N GLY A 139 0.25 23.87 19.93
CA GLY A 139 -0.70 22.82 19.53
C GLY A 139 -0.18 21.85 18.46
N ASP A 140 0.90 22.19 17.73
CA ASP A 140 1.44 21.36 16.63
C ASP A 140 2.11 20.06 17.12
N GLN A 141 1.31 19.01 17.36
CA GLN A 141 1.80 17.67 17.71
C GLN A 141 2.32 16.95 16.45
N LEU A 142 3.55 16.42 16.50
CA LEU A 142 4.06 15.54 15.45
C LEU A 142 3.36 14.17 15.54
N LEU A 143 2.77 13.71 14.44
CA LEU A 143 2.17 12.39 14.32
C LEU A 143 3.14 11.37 13.72
N ALA A 144 3.78 11.73 12.59
CA ALA A 144 4.67 10.84 11.84
C ALA A 144 5.72 11.62 11.03
N SER A 145 6.82 10.95 10.66
CA SER A 145 7.84 11.50 9.76
C SER A 145 8.62 10.40 9.03
N GLY A 146 8.89 10.60 7.75
CA GLY A 146 9.64 9.67 6.90
C GLY A 146 10.13 10.34 5.61
N SER A 147 10.50 9.55 4.61
CA SER A 147 10.99 10.03 3.30
C SER A 147 10.00 10.98 2.59
N ASN A 148 8.70 10.70 2.69
CA ASN A 148 7.63 11.49 2.08
C ASN A 148 7.38 12.83 2.81
N GLY A 149 7.98 13.08 3.98
CA GLY A 149 7.82 14.32 4.75
C GLY A 149 7.45 14.08 6.20
N SER A 150 6.68 15.01 6.79
CA SER A 150 6.21 14.93 8.18
C SER A 150 4.75 15.33 8.33
N CYS A 151 3.99 14.59 9.11
CA CYS A 151 2.58 14.83 9.41
C CYS A 151 2.43 15.40 10.82
N HIS A 152 1.74 16.54 10.94
CA HIS A 152 1.43 17.18 12.21
C HIS A 152 -0.08 17.25 12.42
N LEU A 153 -0.53 16.95 13.64
CA LEU A 153 -1.87 17.27 14.11
C LEU A 153 -1.93 18.77 14.37
N ALA A 154 -2.97 19.40 13.85
CA ALA A 154 -3.31 20.80 14.08
C ALA A 154 -4.82 20.93 14.36
N VAL A 155 -5.28 22.13 14.71
CA VAL A 155 -6.70 22.44 14.91
C VAL A 155 -7.08 23.59 13.98
N ASP A 156 -8.18 23.44 13.23
CA ASP A 156 -8.75 24.54 12.45
C ASP A 156 -9.13 25.70 13.39
N PRO A 157 -8.56 26.90 13.23
CA PRO A 157 -8.87 28.04 14.10
C PRO A 157 -10.35 28.47 14.03
N ASN A 158 -11.05 28.17 12.94
CA ASN A 158 -12.44 28.57 12.72
C ASN A 158 -13.42 27.49 13.19
N THR A 159 -13.26 26.24 12.72
CA THR A 159 -14.21 25.15 13.02
C THR A 159 -13.86 24.35 14.26
N ARG A 160 -12.67 24.57 14.85
CA ARG A 160 -12.10 23.82 15.99
C ARG A 160 -11.93 22.31 15.72
N GLN A 161 -12.06 21.87 14.47
CA GLN A 161 -11.88 20.48 14.05
C GLN A 161 -10.39 20.11 13.98
N PRO A 162 -10.02 18.85 14.30
CA PRO A 162 -8.66 18.37 14.15
C PRO A 162 -8.30 18.14 12.67
N LEU A 163 -7.12 18.62 12.27
CA LEU A 163 -6.57 18.54 10.92
C LEU A 163 -5.21 17.84 10.93
N VAL A 164 -4.81 17.26 9.80
CA VAL A 164 -3.44 16.79 9.57
C VAL A 164 -2.78 17.65 8.51
N ILE A 165 -1.63 18.23 8.85
CA ILE A 165 -0.77 18.99 7.95
C ILE A 165 0.42 18.09 7.56
N LYS A 166 0.39 17.52 6.36
CA LYS A 166 1.48 16.75 5.77
C LYS A 166 2.42 17.69 5.00
N THR A 167 3.64 17.84 5.52
CA THR A 167 4.67 18.75 5.00
C THR A 167 5.73 17.95 4.25
N PHE A 168 5.76 18.10 2.92
CA PHE A 168 6.67 17.35 2.04
C PHE A 168 8.12 17.91 2.09
N PRO A 169 9.15 17.14 1.70
CA PRO A 169 10.52 17.64 1.52
C PRO A 169 10.66 18.53 0.27
N ARG A 170 11.83 19.15 0.03
CA ARG A 170 12.01 20.06 -1.12
C ARG A 170 11.97 19.34 -2.47
N HIS A 171 12.46 18.10 -2.51
CA HIS A 171 12.38 17.21 -3.67
C HIS A 171 11.05 16.44 -3.76
N GLY A 172 10.16 16.53 -2.76
CA GLY A 172 8.90 15.79 -2.70
C GLY A 172 7.73 16.46 -3.43
N LEU A 173 7.99 17.36 -4.39
CA LEU A 173 6.95 18.11 -5.10
C LEU A 173 6.07 17.19 -5.96
N ASP A 174 6.66 16.20 -6.63
CA ASP A 174 5.92 15.26 -7.47
C ASP A 174 5.00 14.36 -6.63
N GLY A 175 5.44 13.98 -5.43
CA GLY A 175 4.62 13.27 -4.44
C GLY A 175 3.43 14.13 -3.97
N LEU A 176 3.67 15.39 -3.61
CA LEU A 176 2.62 16.34 -3.24
C LEU A 176 1.61 16.55 -4.38
N ALA A 177 2.09 16.75 -5.61
CA ALA A 177 1.24 16.93 -6.79
C ALA A 177 0.40 15.69 -7.09
N THR A 178 1.00 14.49 -6.96
CA THR A 178 0.31 13.22 -7.19
C THR A 178 -0.75 12.93 -6.12
N GLU A 179 -0.40 13.10 -4.84
CA GLU A 179 -1.34 12.94 -3.73
C GLU A 179 -2.48 13.95 -3.83
N ALA A 180 -2.21 15.20 -4.23
CA ALA A 180 -3.21 16.22 -4.52
C ALA A 180 -4.15 15.86 -5.69
N ILE A 181 -3.62 15.36 -6.81
CA ILE A 181 -4.43 14.95 -7.98
C ILE A 181 -5.32 13.76 -7.63
N ASN A 182 -4.76 12.73 -7.02
CA ASN A 182 -5.50 11.55 -6.58
C ASN A 182 -6.60 11.92 -5.58
N MET A 183 -6.28 12.77 -4.60
CA MET A 183 -7.26 13.25 -3.62
C MET A 183 -8.31 14.18 -4.25
N HIS A 184 -7.99 14.92 -5.32
CA HIS A 184 -8.99 15.71 -6.05
C HIS A 184 -9.97 14.83 -6.85
N GLU A 185 -9.47 13.83 -7.59
CA GLU A 185 -10.34 12.83 -8.26
C GLU A 185 -11.18 12.02 -7.25
N LEU A 186 -10.72 11.92 -5.99
CA LEU A 186 -11.41 11.29 -4.87
C LEU A 186 -12.14 12.28 -3.92
N GLN A 187 -12.23 13.57 -4.30
CA GLN A 187 -13.04 14.62 -3.64
C GLN A 187 -12.63 15.02 -2.19
N LEU A 188 -11.32 15.06 -1.91
CA LEU A 188 -10.75 15.38 -0.59
C LEU A 188 -9.85 16.65 -0.61
N PRO A 189 -9.65 17.35 0.53
CA PRO A 189 -9.33 18.79 0.53
C PRO A 189 -7.83 19.16 0.62
N GLY A 190 -7.55 20.43 0.29
CA GLY A 190 -6.50 21.25 0.95
C GLY A 190 -5.06 21.10 0.48
N VAL A 191 -4.64 21.87 -0.54
CA VAL A 191 -3.25 21.87 -1.06
C VAL A 191 -2.63 23.26 -0.99
N CYS A 192 -1.41 23.38 -0.44
CA CYS A 192 -0.61 24.60 -0.47
C CYS A 192 0.79 24.33 -1.06
N VAL A 193 0.94 24.58 -2.36
CA VAL A 193 2.20 24.37 -3.10
C VAL A 193 3.37 25.22 -2.56
N PRO A 194 3.22 26.54 -2.23
CA PRO A 194 4.35 27.35 -1.77
C PRO A 194 4.99 26.89 -0.46
N THR A 195 4.21 26.40 0.51
CA THR A 195 4.77 25.80 1.75
C THR A 195 5.09 24.32 1.56
N ARG A 196 4.46 23.67 0.58
CA ARG A 196 4.43 22.22 0.31
C ARG A 196 3.71 21.45 1.41
N HIS A 197 2.57 22.01 1.82
CA HIS A 197 1.67 21.41 2.79
C HIS A 197 0.45 20.82 2.08
N PHE A 198 0.01 19.67 2.54
CA PHE A 198 -1.28 19.07 2.25
C PHE A 198 -2.08 19.00 3.56
N ILE A 199 -3.37 19.37 3.54
CA ILE A 199 -4.18 19.63 4.74
C ILE A 199 -5.49 18.85 4.67
N THR A 200 -5.55 17.75 5.41
CA THR A 200 -6.72 16.87 5.50
C THR A 200 -7.39 16.97 6.88
N ARG A 201 -8.59 16.39 7.03
CA ARG A 201 -9.16 16.13 8.36
C ARG A 201 -8.35 15.06 9.06
N PHE A 202 -8.21 15.15 10.38
CA PHE A 202 -7.64 14.06 11.17
C PHE A 202 -8.55 12.83 11.11
N ALA A 203 -7.97 11.70 10.70
CA ALA A 203 -8.67 10.44 10.47
C ALA A 203 -8.57 9.45 11.65
N GLY A 204 -8.04 9.89 12.79
CA GLY A 204 -7.78 9.05 13.96
C GLY A 204 -6.36 8.47 13.98
N ILE A 205 -6.18 7.39 14.75
CA ILE A 205 -4.90 6.70 14.98
C ILE A 205 -4.69 5.58 13.96
N THR A 206 -3.46 5.10 13.73
CA THR A 206 -3.24 4.00 12.76
C THR A 206 -3.84 2.67 13.24
N VAL A 207 -4.08 1.71 12.33
CA VAL A 207 -4.63 0.39 12.71
C VAL A 207 -3.78 -0.34 13.77
N PRO A 208 -2.44 -0.40 13.67
CA PRO A 208 -1.60 -1.00 14.72
C PRO A 208 -1.74 -0.28 16.07
N GLN A 209 -1.83 1.06 16.07
CA GLN A 209 -2.07 1.84 17.29
C GLN A 209 -3.45 1.52 17.89
N TYR A 210 -4.49 1.41 17.06
CA TYR A 210 -5.84 1.05 17.50
C TYR A 210 -5.89 -0.36 18.10
N PHE A 211 -5.26 -1.35 17.47
CA PHE A 211 -5.22 -2.73 17.96
C PHE A 211 -4.45 -2.85 19.29
N VAL A 212 -3.29 -2.18 19.41
CA VAL A 212 -2.50 -2.18 20.66
C VAL A 212 -3.21 -1.44 21.81
N LEU A 213 -3.78 -0.25 21.55
CA LEU A 213 -4.35 0.61 22.59
C LEU A 213 -5.75 0.16 23.05
N THR A 214 -6.59 -0.32 22.14
CA THR A 214 -7.99 -0.65 22.46
C THR A 214 -8.25 -2.13 22.66
N LYS A 215 -7.37 -3.02 22.17
CA LYS A 215 -7.55 -4.49 22.15
C LYS A 215 -8.96 -4.87 21.67
N PRO A 216 -9.32 -4.49 20.44
CA PRO A 216 -10.69 -4.54 19.95
C PRO A 216 -11.21 -5.98 19.89
N SER A 217 -12.54 -6.16 19.90
CA SER A 217 -13.10 -7.50 19.77
C SER A 217 -12.78 -8.09 18.38
N PHE A 218 -12.83 -9.42 18.25
CA PHE A 218 -12.62 -10.06 16.95
C PHE A 218 -13.64 -9.59 15.89
N ALA A 219 -14.87 -9.25 16.31
CA ALA A 219 -15.87 -8.63 15.42
C ALA A 219 -15.41 -7.24 14.93
N ASP A 220 -14.93 -6.39 15.83
CA ASP A 220 -14.43 -5.04 15.50
C ASP A 220 -13.20 -5.09 14.58
N ALA A 221 -12.27 -6.02 14.83
CA ALA A 221 -11.09 -6.24 13.99
C ALA A 221 -11.48 -6.70 12.57
N ILE A 222 -12.44 -7.63 12.44
CA ILE A 222 -12.99 -8.05 11.15
C ILE A 222 -13.76 -6.90 10.48
N SER A 223 -14.49 -6.07 11.23
CA SER A 223 -15.19 -4.88 10.72
C SER A 223 -14.22 -3.87 10.11
N VAL A 224 -13.06 -3.65 10.75
CA VAL A 224 -11.97 -2.83 10.19
C VAL A 224 -11.51 -3.39 8.84
N PHE A 225 -11.12 -4.67 8.77
CA PHE A 225 -10.67 -5.25 7.50
C PHE A 225 -11.76 -5.30 6.41
N LEU A 226 -13.03 -5.47 6.78
CA LEU A 226 -14.15 -5.40 5.86
C LEU A 226 -14.33 -4.00 5.25
N GLN A 227 -14.18 -2.96 6.06
CA GLN A 227 -14.20 -1.57 5.57
C GLN A 227 -12.99 -1.25 4.68
N ILE A 228 -11.78 -1.73 5.02
CA ILE A 228 -10.58 -1.60 4.17
C ILE A 228 -10.81 -2.24 2.80
N ALA A 229 -11.24 -3.51 2.78
CA ALA A 229 -11.45 -4.27 1.55
C ALA A 229 -12.52 -3.63 0.65
N ARG A 230 -13.65 -3.17 1.22
CA ARG A 230 -14.69 -2.43 0.49
C ARG A 230 -14.19 -1.08 -0.06
N THR A 231 -13.37 -0.36 0.70
CA THR A 231 -12.79 0.92 0.24
C THR A 231 -11.83 0.71 -0.94
N LEU A 232 -11.00 -0.34 -0.89
CA LEU A 232 -10.13 -0.72 -1.99
C LEU A 232 -10.91 -1.15 -3.24
N GLN A 233 -11.99 -1.93 -3.09
CA GLN A 233 -12.87 -2.25 -4.21
C GLN A 233 -13.43 -0.98 -4.87
N GLN A 234 -13.89 0.01 -4.09
CA GLN A 234 -14.37 1.29 -4.61
C GLN A 234 -13.29 2.16 -5.28
N MET A 235 -12.01 2.01 -4.90
CA MET A 235 -10.89 2.64 -5.61
C MET A 235 -10.66 1.97 -6.98
N LEU A 236 -10.67 0.64 -7.00
CA LEU A 236 -10.46 -0.16 -8.21
C LEU A 236 -11.61 0.02 -9.22
N GLU A 237 -12.85 0.12 -8.75
CA GLU A 237 -14.03 0.46 -9.58
C GLU A 237 -13.94 1.86 -10.21
N LYS A 238 -13.28 2.81 -9.53
CA LYS A 238 -12.93 4.13 -10.10
C LYS A 238 -11.69 4.09 -11.01
N GLY A 239 -11.10 2.92 -11.22
CA GLY A 239 -9.92 2.73 -12.06
C GLY A 239 -8.58 3.07 -11.39
N PHE A 240 -8.51 3.07 -10.05
CA PHE A 240 -7.28 3.35 -9.29
C PHE A 240 -6.86 2.16 -8.40
N ALA A 241 -5.56 1.85 -8.40
CA ALA A 241 -4.91 1.00 -7.39
C ALA A 241 -4.13 1.87 -6.40
N HIS A 242 -4.05 1.46 -5.14
CA HIS A 242 -3.38 2.19 -4.06
C HIS A 242 -1.87 1.97 -4.01
N ASN A 243 -1.42 0.73 -4.21
CA ASN A 243 -0.03 0.29 -4.29
C ASN A 243 0.79 0.38 -2.99
N ASP A 244 0.22 0.74 -1.85
CA ASP A 244 0.97 0.96 -0.57
C ASP A 244 0.08 0.74 0.67
N ILE A 245 -0.69 -0.35 0.67
CA ILE A 245 -1.59 -0.72 1.77
C ILE A 245 -0.82 -1.43 2.88
N LYS A 246 -0.88 -0.89 4.10
CA LYS A 246 -0.20 -1.37 5.32
C LYS A 246 -0.85 -0.75 6.56
N GLY A 247 -0.38 -1.14 7.76
CA GLY A 247 -0.85 -0.59 9.03
C GLY A 247 -0.82 0.95 9.12
N ASP A 248 0.21 1.59 8.60
CA ASP A 248 0.37 3.05 8.65
C ASP A 248 -0.48 3.82 7.64
N SER A 249 -0.88 3.21 6.51
CA SER A 249 -1.72 3.87 5.50
C SER A 249 -3.22 3.80 5.82
N VAL A 250 -3.62 3.24 6.96
CA VAL A 250 -5.01 3.16 7.39
C VAL A 250 -5.20 3.69 8.81
N CYS A 251 -6.12 4.64 8.95
CA CYS A 251 -6.49 5.24 10.23
C CYS A 251 -7.88 4.79 10.70
N ILE A 252 -8.05 4.74 12.02
CA ILE A 252 -9.28 4.42 12.74
C ILE A 252 -9.69 5.62 13.60
N GLN A 253 -10.88 6.14 13.33
CA GLN A 253 -11.61 6.98 14.27
C GLN A 253 -12.71 6.13 14.92
N VAL A 254 -12.79 6.09 16.25
CA VAL A 254 -13.91 5.44 16.95
C VAL A 254 -15.04 6.46 17.11
N ASP A 255 -16.25 6.08 16.69
CA ASP A 255 -17.46 6.88 16.77
C ASP A 255 -18.60 6.00 17.29
N ASN A 256 -19.30 6.43 18.35
CA ASN A 256 -20.32 5.64 19.04
C ASN A 256 -19.90 4.18 19.35
N ASN A 257 -18.65 4.00 19.81
CA ASN A 257 -17.98 2.70 20.04
C ASN A 257 -17.72 1.82 18.80
N ALA A 258 -18.08 2.24 17.59
CA ALA A 258 -17.76 1.54 16.34
C ALA A 258 -16.47 2.10 15.70
N PRO A 259 -15.56 1.24 15.20
CA PRO A 259 -14.40 1.70 14.45
C PRO A 259 -14.79 2.12 13.03
N LYS A 260 -14.43 3.36 12.65
CA LYS A 260 -14.57 3.90 11.30
C LYS A 260 -13.22 4.00 10.63
N VAL A 261 -13.06 3.28 9.52
CA VAL A 261 -11.84 3.23 8.72
C VAL A 261 -11.71 4.46 7.81
N THR A 262 -10.48 4.92 7.60
CA THR A 262 -10.10 5.81 6.50
C THR A 262 -8.74 5.38 5.96
N ILE A 263 -8.66 5.13 4.66
CA ILE A 263 -7.39 4.89 3.95
C ILE A 263 -6.75 6.25 3.61
N THR A 264 -5.43 6.35 3.75
CA THR A 264 -4.63 7.59 3.64
C THR A 264 -3.40 7.36 2.73
N GLU A 265 -2.42 8.29 2.71
CA GLU A 265 -1.14 8.10 1.99
C GLU A 265 -1.24 7.88 0.45
N LEU A 266 -2.24 8.49 -0.21
CA LEU A 266 -2.52 8.29 -1.65
C LEU A 266 -1.45 8.81 -2.64
N GLY A 267 -0.24 9.18 -2.20
CA GLY A 267 0.86 9.61 -3.07
C GLY A 267 1.40 8.50 -3.99
N LEU A 268 1.17 7.23 -3.65
CA LEU A 268 1.51 6.07 -4.48
C LEU A 268 0.33 5.47 -5.25
N ALA A 269 -0.90 5.98 -5.05
CA ALA A 269 -2.05 5.55 -5.84
C ALA A 269 -1.89 5.95 -7.33
N ARG A 270 -2.33 5.09 -8.25
CA ARG A 270 -2.19 5.28 -9.71
C ARG A 270 -3.38 4.66 -10.44
N ARG A 271 -3.62 5.10 -11.68
CA ARG A 271 -4.60 4.43 -12.56
C ARG A 271 -4.18 2.98 -12.82
N VAL A 272 -5.13 2.06 -12.74
CA VAL A 272 -4.93 0.63 -13.06
C VAL A 272 -4.34 0.52 -14.48
N GLY A 273 -3.33 -0.34 -14.65
CA GLY A 273 -2.53 -0.41 -15.88
C GLY A 273 -1.22 0.39 -15.85
N THR A 274 -0.96 1.20 -14.82
CA THR A 274 0.31 1.95 -14.68
C THR A 274 1.48 1.02 -14.34
N THR A 275 2.61 1.14 -15.03
CA THR A 275 3.89 0.47 -14.71
C THR A 275 4.90 1.44 -14.09
N ARG A 276 5.97 0.93 -13.47
CA ARG A 276 7.12 1.72 -12.95
C ARG A 276 6.72 2.81 -11.94
N ILE A 277 5.89 2.44 -10.96
CA ILE A 277 5.44 3.33 -9.87
C ILE A 277 6.62 3.73 -8.97
N TYR A 278 7.53 2.78 -8.73
CA TYR A 278 8.78 2.98 -8.01
C TYR A 278 9.91 3.26 -9.01
N GLN A 279 10.80 4.21 -8.69
CA GLN A 279 11.93 4.58 -9.56
C GLN A 279 13.20 3.77 -9.29
N HIS A 280 13.26 3.09 -8.16
CA HIS A 280 14.37 2.24 -7.74
C HIS A 280 13.80 0.89 -7.34
N THR A 281 14.48 -0.19 -7.74
CA THR A 281 14.21 -1.55 -7.29
C THR A 281 14.61 -1.65 -5.83
N SER A 282 13.68 -1.33 -4.93
CA SER A 282 13.88 -1.52 -3.49
C SER A 282 13.83 -3.01 -3.16
N ASP A 283 14.61 -3.40 -2.15
CA ASP A 283 14.63 -4.75 -1.60
C ASP A 283 13.22 -5.19 -1.19
N THR A 284 12.81 -6.40 -1.60
CA THR A 284 11.51 -6.99 -1.22
C THR A 284 11.40 -7.16 0.28
N ASP A 285 12.53 -7.42 0.95
CA ASP A 285 12.59 -7.74 2.37
C ASP A 285 12.50 -6.47 3.23
N MET A 286 12.75 -5.29 2.63
CA MET A 286 12.59 -3.98 3.27
C MET A 286 11.13 -3.48 3.22
N PHE A 287 10.33 -3.94 2.26
CA PHE A 287 8.97 -3.49 2.01
C PHE A 287 8.01 -4.67 1.72
N PRO A 288 7.84 -5.61 2.66
CA PRO A 288 7.18 -6.90 2.41
C PRO A 288 5.69 -6.79 2.01
N TRP A 289 5.03 -5.66 2.32
CA TRP A 289 3.66 -5.37 1.89
C TRP A 289 3.57 -4.96 0.42
N LEU A 290 4.67 -4.55 -0.24
CA LEU A 290 4.65 -4.15 -1.64
C LEU A 290 4.66 -5.37 -2.56
N ALA A 291 3.70 -5.41 -3.49
CA ALA A 291 3.59 -6.53 -4.41
C ALA A 291 4.83 -6.65 -5.32
N PRO A 292 5.46 -7.85 -5.42
CA PRO A 292 6.78 -8.00 -6.01
C PRO A 292 6.82 -7.60 -7.50
N GLU A 293 5.71 -7.72 -8.22
CA GLU A 293 5.60 -7.29 -9.61
C GLU A 293 5.67 -5.76 -9.79
N LEU A 294 5.31 -4.97 -8.77
CA LEU A 294 5.48 -3.51 -8.80
C LEU A 294 6.95 -3.13 -8.61
N LEU A 295 7.64 -3.79 -7.68
CA LEU A 295 9.06 -3.57 -7.39
C LEU A 295 9.95 -4.00 -8.57
N LEU A 296 9.70 -5.19 -9.11
CA LEU A 296 10.43 -5.75 -10.26
C LEU A 296 9.92 -5.23 -11.62
N HIS A 297 8.88 -4.38 -11.61
CA HIS A 297 8.21 -3.80 -12.79
C HIS A 297 7.74 -4.83 -13.84
N THR A 298 7.45 -6.07 -13.43
CA THR A 298 7.10 -7.17 -14.36
C THR A 298 5.66 -7.10 -14.84
N HIS A 299 4.78 -6.42 -14.10
CA HIS A 299 3.36 -6.23 -14.43
C HIS A 299 2.94 -4.79 -14.08
N PRO A 300 1.86 -4.27 -14.69
CA PRO A 300 1.23 -3.03 -14.23
C PRO A 300 0.51 -3.21 -12.88
N CYS A 301 0.24 -2.11 -12.20
CA CYS A 301 -0.62 -2.12 -11.02
C CYS A 301 -2.08 -2.41 -11.33
N GLY A 302 -2.78 -2.91 -10.32
CA GLY A 302 -4.21 -3.15 -10.36
C GLY A 302 -4.70 -3.85 -9.10
N GLU A 303 -5.85 -4.50 -9.23
CA GLU A 303 -6.47 -5.29 -8.17
C GLU A 303 -5.48 -6.28 -7.52
N ALA A 304 -4.73 -7.02 -8.33
CA ALA A 304 -3.83 -8.06 -7.84
C ALA A 304 -2.72 -7.52 -6.92
N SER A 305 -2.22 -6.30 -7.14
CA SER A 305 -1.18 -5.71 -6.29
C SER A 305 -1.75 -5.24 -4.95
N ASP A 306 -2.92 -4.60 -4.94
CA ASP A 306 -3.59 -4.19 -3.69
C ASP A 306 -4.06 -5.42 -2.87
N VAL A 307 -4.49 -6.49 -3.54
CA VAL A 307 -4.82 -7.79 -2.92
C VAL A 307 -3.63 -8.40 -2.19
N TYR A 308 -2.42 -8.31 -2.75
CA TYR A 308 -1.20 -8.80 -2.11
C TYR A 308 -0.89 -7.98 -0.84
N SER A 309 -0.91 -6.65 -0.94
CA SER A 309 -0.66 -5.76 0.20
C SER A 309 -1.67 -5.95 1.32
N LEU A 310 -2.95 -6.09 0.99
CA LEU A 310 -4.02 -6.37 1.97
C LEU A 310 -3.84 -7.74 2.64
N ALA A 311 -3.31 -8.75 1.94
CA ALA A 311 -3.05 -10.07 2.51
C ALA A 311 -1.87 -10.07 3.51
N GLN A 312 -0.82 -9.29 3.23
CA GLN A 312 0.29 -9.08 4.17
C GLN A 312 -0.21 -8.37 5.44
N PHE A 313 -0.94 -7.27 5.27
CA PHE A 313 -1.53 -6.50 6.37
C PHE A 313 -2.53 -7.32 7.22
N LEU A 314 -3.32 -8.20 6.59
CA LEU A 314 -4.13 -9.20 7.29
C LEU A 314 -3.28 -10.16 8.12
N GLN A 315 -2.17 -10.69 7.58
CA GLN A 315 -1.31 -11.64 8.30
C GLN A 315 -0.57 -11.01 9.48
N GLU A 316 -0.18 -9.74 9.38
CA GLU A 316 0.55 -9.00 10.42
C GLU A 316 -0.33 -8.68 11.65
N GLU A 317 -1.54 -8.14 11.40
CA GLU A 317 -2.39 -7.54 12.44
C GLU A 317 -3.61 -8.40 12.83
N LEU A 318 -4.21 -9.19 11.92
CA LEU A 318 -5.41 -9.96 12.24
C LEU A 318 -5.08 -11.29 12.94
N ARG A 319 -4.83 -11.22 14.25
CA ARG A 319 -4.63 -12.41 15.08
C ARG A 319 -5.98 -13.01 15.48
N PRO A 320 -6.33 -14.23 15.04
CA PRO A 320 -7.53 -14.91 15.53
C PRO A 320 -7.36 -15.28 17.02
N PRO A 321 -8.45 -15.36 17.81
CA PRO A 321 -8.38 -15.81 19.19
C PRO A 321 -7.76 -17.21 19.30
N GLU A 322 -6.85 -17.41 20.26
CA GLU A 322 -6.05 -18.64 20.39
C GLU A 322 -6.93 -19.91 20.42
N ASN A 323 -8.05 -19.86 21.16
CA ASN A 323 -9.02 -20.96 21.27
C ASN A 323 -9.85 -21.24 19.99
N THR A 324 -9.66 -20.49 18.90
CA THR A 324 -10.38 -20.69 17.62
C THR A 324 -9.50 -21.26 16.51
N LEU A 325 -8.18 -21.32 16.72
CA LEU A 325 -7.21 -21.86 15.76
C LEU A 325 -7.45 -23.36 15.55
N GLY A 326 -8.08 -23.69 14.42
CA GLY A 326 -8.36 -25.07 13.99
C GLY A 326 -9.84 -25.50 14.11
N GLN A 327 -10.71 -24.72 14.75
CA GLN A 327 -12.12 -25.09 14.94
C GLN A 327 -13.13 -24.32 14.05
N SER A 328 -12.77 -23.15 13.52
CA SER A 328 -13.64 -22.39 12.60
C SER A 328 -13.31 -22.65 11.13
N PRO A 329 -14.24 -23.23 10.33
CA PRO A 329 -14.04 -23.39 8.88
C PRO A 329 -13.80 -22.04 8.17
N SER A 330 -14.46 -20.97 8.61
CA SER A 330 -14.31 -19.63 8.04
C SER A 330 -12.87 -19.09 8.20
N LEU A 331 -12.22 -19.37 9.34
CA LEU A 331 -10.81 -18.99 9.56
C LEU A 331 -9.86 -19.81 8.67
N ALA A 332 -10.14 -21.10 8.46
CA ALA A 332 -9.37 -21.92 7.54
C ALA A 332 -9.49 -21.41 6.08
N VAL A 333 -10.70 -20.97 5.68
CA VAL A 333 -10.92 -20.33 4.37
C VAL A 333 -10.21 -18.98 4.27
N LEU A 334 -10.13 -18.19 5.34
CA LEU A 334 -9.39 -16.92 5.37
C LEU A 334 -7.88 -17.12 5.21
N ASN A 335 -7.29 -18.06 5.94
CA ASN A 335 -5.88 -18.43 5.79
C ASN A 335 -5.59 -18.95 4.36
N SER A 336 -6.53 -19.71 3.77
CA SER A 336 -6.48 -20.15 2.37
C SER A 336 -6.67 -19.01 1.36
N TRP A 337 -7.35 -17.91 1.72
CA TRP A 337 -7.42 -16.70 0.91
C TRP A 337 -6.09 -15.94 0.95
N ILE A 338 -5.54 -15.69 2.15
CA ILE A 338 -4.27 -14.97 2.37
C ILE A 338 -3.12 -15.64 1.60
N GLY A 339 -2.93 -16.96 1.77
CA GLY A 339 -1.90 -17.72 1.06
C GLY A 339 -2.10 -17.84 -0.47
N ARG A 340 -3.29 -17.51 -1.00
CA ARG A 340 -3.51 -17.34 -2.44
C ARG A 340 -3.25 -15.91 -2.91
N ALA A 341 -3.56 -14.91 -2.09
CA ALA A 341 -3.31 -13.51 -2.37
C ALA A 341 -1.81 -13.14 -2.34
N GLN A 342 -1.00 -13.82 -1.52
CA GLN A 342 0.46 -13.64 -1.47
C GLN A 342 1.24 -14.31 -2.62
N ARG A 343 0.56 -14.91 -3.61
CA ARG A 343 1.23 -15.62 -4.73
C ARG A 343 2.05 -14.66 -5.60
N LEU A 344 3.26 -15.07 -5.97
CA LEU A 344 4.17 -14.30 -6.83
C LEU A 344 3.58 -13.99 -8.24
N ASN A 345 2.74 -14.88 -8.77
CA ASN A 345 2.02 -14.62 -10.03
C ASN A 345 0.71 -13.87 -9.72
N PRO A 346 0.56 -12.59 -10.14
CA PRO A 346 -0.62 -11.78 -9.83
C PRO A 346 -1.92 -12.40 -10.39
N SER A 347 -1.86 -13.01 -11.58
CA SER A 347 -2.99 -13.71 -12.21
C SER A 347 -3.39 -15.04 -11.54
N LYS A 348 -2.85 -15.35 -10.35
CA LYS A 348 -3.22 -16.49 -9.50
C LYS A 348 -3.73 -16.08 -8.11
N ARG A 349 -3.87 -14.77 -7.86
CA ARG A 349 -4.47 -14.17 -6.67
C ARG A 349 -6.01 -14.14 -6.79
N PRO A 350 -6.76 -14.13 -5.68
CA PRO A 350 -8.23 -14.02 -5.69
C PRO A 350 -8.70 -12.55 -5.81
N HIS A 351 -9.92 -12.33 -6.28
CA HIS A 351 -10.55 -11.01 -6.29
C HIS A 351 -10.89 -10.51 -4.86
N PRO A 352 -10.91 -9.18 -4.60
CA PRO A 352 -11.32 -8.58 -3.33
C PRO A 352 -12.73 -8.95 -2.88
N SER A 353 -13.67 -9.15 -3.82
CA SER A 353 -15.04 -9.58 -3.52
C SER A 353 -15.07 -10.85 -2.66
N ALA A 354 -14.26 -11.85 -3.02
CA ALA A 354 -14.15 -13.11 -2.27
C ALA A 354 -13.57 -12.95 -0.85
N LEU A 355 -12.88 -11.83 -0.55
CA LEU A 355 -12.52 -11.46 0.82
C LEU A 355 -13.67 -10.73 1.52
N ILE A 356 -14.32 -9.81 0.82
CA ILE A 356 -15.44 -8.99 1.34
C ILE A 356 -16.61 -9.88 1.79
N ASP A 357 -16.93 -10.93 1.02
CA ASP A 357 -17.97 -11.92 1.38
C ASP A 357 -17.56 -12.75 2.61
N LEU A 358 -16.28 -13.14 2.68
CA LEU A 358 -15.73 -13.93 3.78
C LEU A 358 -15.62 -13.15 5.09
N LEU A 359 -15.23 -11.88 5.02
CA LEU A 359 -15.18 -10.98 6.18
C LEU A 359 -16.58 -10.62 6.67
N GLN A 360 -17.59 -10.54 5.79
CA GLN A 360 -19.00 -10.43 6.21
C GLN A 360 -19.44 -11.66 6.99
N LEU A 361 -19.17 -12.87 6.49
CA LEU A 361 -19.49 -14.13 7.18
C LEU A 361 -18.79 -14.23 8.55
N LEU A 362 -17.50 -13.87 8.63
CA LEU A 362 -16.75 -13.84 9.88
C LEU A 362 -17.30 -12.79 10.86
N HIS A 363 -17.71 -11.61 10.38
CA HIS A 363 -18.32 -10.57 11.20
C HIS A 363 -19.66 -11.03 11.80
N GLU A 364 -20.54 -11.62 10.99
CA GLU A 364 -21.80 -12.19 11.46
C GLU A 364 -21.59 -13.31 12.48
N GLN A 365 -20.61 -14.18 12.27
CA GLN A 365 -20.27 -15.26 13.21
C GLN A 365 -19.76 -14.67 14.53
N ALA A 366 -18.83 -13.72 14.48
CA ALA A 366 -18.27 -13.06 15.67
C ALA A 366 -19.31 -12.28 16.47
N MET A 367 -20.27 -11.62 15.80
CA MET A 367 -21.37 -10.89 16.45
C MET A 367 -22.46 -11.82 17.04
N ARG A 368 -22.54 -13.09 16.61
CA ARG A 368 -23.47 -14.10 17.16
C ARG A 368 -22.87 -14.87 18.33
N THR A 369 -21.55 -14.92 18.48
CA THR A 369 -20.92 -15.51 19.65
C THR A 369 -21.26 -14.66 20.89
N PRO A 370 -21.96 -15.21 21.90
CA PRO A 370 -22.21 -14.46 23.12
C PRO A 370 -20.87 -14.12 23.76
N ARG A 371 -20.73 -12.88 24.25
CA ARG A 371 -19.60 -12.51 25.11
C ARG A 371 -19.68 -13.42 26.34
N SER A 372 -18.80 -14.41 26.44
CA SER A 372 -18.71 -15.26 27.62
C SER A 372 -18.51 -14.35 28.82
N GLU A 373 -19.47 -14.37 29.75
CA GLU A 373 -19.42 -13.54 30.95
C GLU A 373 -18.09 -13.81 31.66
N ALA A 374 -17.36 -12.73 31.96
CA ALA A 374 -16.09 -12.88 32.66
C ALA A 374 -16.38 -13.58 33.99
N PRO A 375 -15.64 -14.66 34.34
CA PRO A 375 -15.94 -15.43 35.54
C PRO A 375 -15.92 -14.49 36.74
N HIS A 376 -17.05 -14.39 37.45
CA HIS A 376 -17.13 -13.63 38.68
C HIS A 376 -16.12 -14.21 39.67
N SER A 377 -15.11 -13.41 40.00
CA SER A 377 -14.17 -13.68 41.08
C SER A 377 -14.83 -13.27 42.39
N ASP A 378 -15.48 -14.24 43.03
CA ASP A 378 -15.83 -14.20 44.46
C ASP A 378 -14.57 -14.21 45.34
#